data_AF-A0A7S3SJA2-F1
#
_entry.id   AF-A0A7S3SJA2-F1
#
_cell.length_a   1.000
_cell.length_b   1.000
_cell.length_c   1.000
_cell.angle_alpha   90.00
_cell.angle_beta   90.00
_cell.angle_gamma   90.00
#
_symmetry.space_group_name_H-M   'P 1'
#
loop_
_entity.id
_entity.type
_entity.pdbx_description
1 polymer ?
#
loop_
_entity_poly.entity_id
_entity_poly.type
_entity_poly.pdbx_seq_one_letter_code
_entity_poly.pdbx_strand_id
1 'polypeptide(L)'
;MLVACLTLSSVLTAEGQGVNAGAFLGSLGGALSGITGALHSHSDASTTSTTTIETTATTTKTMTTTSTTSTTTTITTTIPAQIEDGYSYPGNDLRRTNASSTSACLRACQDTHGCLAFSYEKLKQTCDLKGSKPRFTLTRVRDENSVSGVTGEGKDVLTIM
;
A
#
# COMPACT_ATOMS: atom_id res chain seq x y z
N MET A 1 0.30 -18.71 -53.86
CA MET A 1 0.79 -17.43 -54.43
C MET A 1 -0.30 -16.39 -54.28
N LEU A 2 -0.21 -15.50 -53.30
CA LEU A 2 -0.25 -14.07 -53.57
C LEU A 2 0.22 -13.34 -52.31
N VAL A 3 1.31 -12.63 -52.49
CA VAL A 3 1.95 -11.72 -51.55
C VAL A 3 1.16 -10.41 -51.59
N ALA A 4 0.77 -9.88 -50.43
CA ALA A 4 0.37 -8.49 -50.29
C ALA A 4 1.07 -7.90 -49.05
N CYS A 5 2.26 -7.37 -49.33
CA CYS A 5 2.98 -6.41 -48.52
C CYS A 5 2.28 -5.04 -48.65
N LEU A 6 2.25 -4.25 -47.56
CA LEU A 6 2.25 -2.77 -47.49
C LEU A 6 1.35 -2.26 -46.35
N THR A 7 1.95 -1.94 -45.20
CA THR A 7 1.72 -0.64 -44.56
C THR A 7 3.01 -0.16 -43.90
N LEU A 8 3.47 0.98 -44.40
CA LEU A 8 4.60 1.77 -43.96
C LEU A 8 4.31 2.49 -42.63
N SER A 9 5.38 2.60 -41.83
CA SER A 9 5.82 3.80 -41.10
C SER A 9 4.88 4.45 -40.08
N SER A 10 5.31 4.41 -38.81
CA SER A 10 5.70 5.58 -37.99
C SER A 10 5.28 5.40 -36.54
N VAL A 11 6.19 5.07 -35.62
CA VAL A 11 6.10 5.59 -34.24
C VAL A 11 7.51 5.92 -33.73
N LEU A 12 7.59 7.16 -33.26
CA LEU A 12 8.70 7.93 -32.76
C LEU A 12 9.49 7.27 -31.62
N THR A 13 10.80 7.51 -31.69
CA THR A 13 11.80 7.47 -30.61
C THR A 13 11.34 8.25 -29.38
N ALA A 14 11.51 7.67 -28.19
CA ALA A 14 11.57 8.41 -26.94
C ALA A 14 12.73 7.86 -26.09
N GLU A 15 13.83 8.60 -26.08
CA GLU A 15 14.97 8.40 -25.18
C GLU A 15 14.72 9.19 -23.88
N GLY A 16 15.07 8.60 -22.74
CA GLY A 16 14.84 9.21 -21.42
C GLY A 16 15.78 8.62 -20.36
N GLN A 17 17.06 8.98 -20.44
CA GLN A 17 18.07 8.76 -19.40
C GLN A 17 17.85 9.73 -18.22
N GLY A 18 17.95 9.21 -16.99
CA GLY A 18 18.02 10.01 -15.77
C GLY A 18 18.74 9.26 -14.66
N VAL A 19 20.08 9.30 -14.66
CA VAL A 19 20.94 8.77 -13.59
C VAL A 19 21.24 9.89 -12.59
N ASN A 20 20.84 9.72 -11.32
CA ASN A 20 21.18 10.65 -10.24
C ASN A 20 22.54 10.27 -9.64
N ALA A 21 23.55 11.10 -9.92
CA ALA A 21 24.86 11.04 -9.30
C ALA A 21 24.84 11.90 -8.02
N GLY A 22 24.99 11.26 -6.85
CA GLY A 22 25.18 11.93 -5.57
C GLY A 22 26.61 12.45 -5.44
N ALA A 23 26.76 13.76 -5.32
CA ALA A 23 28.03 14.43 -5.07
C ALA A 23 28.41 14.33 -3.57
N PHE A 24 29.50 13.63 -3.28
CA PHE A 24 30.22 13.72 -2.01
C PHE A 24 31.16 14.93 -2.06
N LEU A 25 30.94 15.92 -1.20
CA LEU A 25 31.91 16.99 -0.92
C LEU A 25 32.58 16.69 0.42
N GLY A 26 33.81 16.20 0.35
CA GLY A 26 34.76 16.26 1.47
C GLY A 26 35.47 17.61 1.45
N SER A 27 35.69 18.20 2.63
CA SER A 27 36.69 19.24 2.83
C SER A 27 37.47 18.97 4.12
N LEU A 28 38.78 19.15 4.00
CA LEU A 28 39.86 18.85 4.93
C LEU A 28 40.13 19.99 5.93
N GLY A 29 40.71 19.63 7.08
CA GLY A 29 41.57 20.47 7.94
C GLY A 29 40.82 21.29 9.00
N GLY A 30 41.24 21.42 10.26
CA GLY A 30 42.49 21.05 10.93
C GLY A 30 42.73 22.00 12.11
N ALA A 31 42.83 21.42 13.32
CA ALA A 31 43.55 21.86 14.52
C ALA A 31 43.31 23.25 15.17
N LEU A 32 42.99 23.28 16.48
CA LEU A 32 43.89 23.67 17.60
C LEU A 32 43.14 24.16 18.86
N SER A 33 43.72 23.78 20.00
CA SER A 33 43.74 24.45 21.31
C SER A 33 42.47 24.57 22.16
N GLY A 34 42.60 24.01 23.36
CA GLY A 34 41.62 24.09 24.44
C GLY A 34 41.52 25.45 25.10
N ILE A 35 40.42 25.62 25.83
CA ILE A 35 40.25 26.58 26.91
C ILE A 35 39.29 25.95 27.92
N THR A 36 39.79 25.89 29.14
CA THR A 36 39.10 25.59 30.38
C THR A 36 37.95 26.57 30.65
N GLY A 37 36.80 26.03 31.06
CA GLY A 37 35.88 26.65 32.01
C GLY A 37 35.03 27.83 31.54
N ALA A 38 33.71 27.64 31.57
CA ALA A 38 32.77 28.59 32.20
C ALA A 38 31.35 28.00 32.16
N LEU A 39 30.72 27.97 33.33
CA LEU A 39 29.29 27.72 33.49
C LEU A 39 28.49 28.57 32.49
N HIS A 40 27.52 27.97 31.81
CA HIS A 40 26.49 28.70 31.10
C HIS A 40 25.13 28.29 31.65
N SER A 41 24.54 29.24 32.37
CA SER A 41 23.14 29.32 32.72
C SER A 41 22.28 29.25 31.46
N HIS A 42 21.36 28.29 31.39
CA HIS A 42 20.20 28.40 30.51
C HIS A 42 19.12 29.17 31.26
N SER A 43 19.10 30.49 31.02
CA SER A 43 17.90 31.30 31.16
C SER A 43 17.27 31.39 29.78
N ASP A 44 16.40 30.45 29.46
CA ASP A 44 15.45 30.61 28.36
C ASP A 44 14.04 30.62 28.93
N ALA A 45 13.41 31.77 28.70
CA ALA A 45 12.09 32.13 29.13
C ALA A 45 11.06 31.11 28.63
N SER A 46 10.30 30.56 29.58
CA SER A 46 9.09 29.78 29.32
C SER A 46 8.07 30.68 28.62
N THR A 47 8.02 30.60 27.29
CA THR A 47 6.95 31.18 26.49
C THR A 47 5.88 30.11 26.31
N THR A 48 4.91 30.15 27.21
CA THR A 48 3.64 29.42 27.16
C THR A 48 2.94 29.70 25.83
N SER A 49 3.02 28.75 24.89
CA SER A 49 2.19 28.76 23.68
C SER A 49 0.89 28.03 23.97
N THR A 50 -0.07 28.73 24.56
CA THR A 50 -1.47 28.30 24.68
C THR A 50 -2.08 28.27 23.28
N THR A 51 -2.22 27.09 22.69
CA THR A 51 -3.05 26.90 21.50
C THR A 51 -4.46 26.59 21.97
N THR A 52 -5.33 27.60 21.88
CA THR A 52 -6.78 27.45 22.02
C THR A 52 -7.29 26.54 20.91
N ILE A 53 -7.64 25.30 21.23
CA ILE A 53 -8.44 24.46 20.33
C ILE A 53 -9.89 24.89 20.53
N GLU A 54 -10.40 25.70 19.61
CA GLU A 54 -11.84 25.97 19.51
C GLU A 54 -12.58 24.67 19.16
N THR A 55 -13.29 24.13 20.15
CA THR A 55 -14.28 23.07 19.97
C THR A 55 -15.48 23.63 19.22
N THR A 56 -15.46 23.56 17.89
CA THR A 56 -16.66 23.75 17.08
C THR A 56 -17.45 22.45 17.06
N ALA A 57 -18.56 22.40 17.77
CA ALA A 57 -19.53 21.32 17.70
C ALA A 57 -20.26 21.35 16.35
N THR A 58 -19.75 20.61 15.36
CA THR A 58 -20.45 20.37 14.09
C THR A 58 -21.23 19.06 14.17
N THR A 59 -22.53 19.18 14.48
CA THR A 59 -23.55 18.14 14.33
C THR A 59 -23.57 17.68 12.86
N THR A 60 -22.87 16.59 12.56
CA THR A 60 -22.90 15.96 11.24
C THR A 60 -23.90 14.82 11.27
N LYS A 61 -25.01 15.01 10.53
CA LYS A 61 -26.03 13.98 10.28
C LYS A 61 -25.37 12.70 9.74
N THR A 62 -25.77 11.57 10.28
CA THR A 62 -25.51 10.22 9.77
C THR A 62 -25.78 10.15 8.27
N MET A 63 -24.71 10.09 7.46
CA MET A 63 -24.81 9.67 6.06
C MET A 63 -24.68 8.15 6.01
N THR A 64 -25.83 7.48 6.00
CA THR A 64 -25.95 6.06 5.65
C THR A 64 -25.39 5.87 4.24
N THR A 65 -24.11 5.49 4.15
CA THR A 65 -23.45 5.24 2.86
C THR A 65 -23.77 3.81 2.47
N THR A 66 -24.83 3.64 1.69
CA THR A 66 -25.15 2.39 1.01
C THR A 66 -23.98 2.02 0.10
N SER A 67 -23.18 1.03 0.51
CA SER A 67 -22.15 0.41 -0.34
C SER A 67 -22.81 -0.16 -1.58
N THR A 68 -22.73 0.59 -2.68
CA THR A 68 -23.26 0.18 -3.97
C THR A 68 -22.14 -0.53 -4.70
N THR A 69 -22.27 -1.86 -4.81
CA THR A 69 -21.40 -2.74 -5.60
C THR A 69 -21.30 -2.22 -7.03
N SER A 70 -20.16 -1.64 -7.38
CA SER A 70 -19.89 -1.19 -8.75
C SER A 70 -19.22 -2.31 -9.52
N THR A 71 -20.04 -3.13 -10.17
CA THR A 71 -19.62 -4.13 -11.15
C THR A 71 -19.10 -3.41 -12.39
N THR A 72 -17.79 -3.18 -12.48
CA THR A 72 -17.14 -2.72 -13.71
C THR A 72 -16.71 -3.95 -14.51
N THR A 73 -17.55 -4.34 -15.46
CA THR A 73 -17.29 -5.41 -16.43
C THR A 73 -16.19 -4.95 -17.39
N THR A 74 -14.94 -5.31 -17.08
CA THR A 74 -13.87 -5.40 -18.08
C THR A 74 -13.69 -6.88 -18.38
N ILE A 75 -14.02 -7.28 -19.61
CA ILE A 75 -13.91 -8.66 -20.09
C ILE A 75 -12.42 -8.96 -20.30
N THR A 76 -11.76 -9.30 -19.21
CA THR A 76 -10.57 -10.14 -19.21
C THR A 76 -10.97 -11.36 -18.40
N THR A 77 -10.61 -12.55 -18.87
CA THR A 77 -10.93 -13.85 -18.26
C THR A 77 -10.32 -13.97 -16.87
N THR A 78 -10.87 -13.24 -15.90
CA THR A 78 -10.43 -13.18 -14.51
C THR A 78 -11.51 -13.85 -13.71
N ILE A 79 -11.23 -15.06 -13.22
CA ILE A 79 -12.12 -15.77 -12.29
C ILE A 79 -12.42 -14.80 -11.13
N PRO A 80 -13.70 -14.54 -10.81
CA PRO A 80 -14.05 -13.51 -9.85
C PRO A 80 -13.48 -13.85 -8.49
N ALA A 81 -12.70 -12.96 -7.89
CA ALA A 81 -12.24 -13.12 -6.52
C ALA A 81 -13.45 -13.29 -5.58
N GLN A 82 -13.38 -14.18 -4.58
CA GLN A 82 -14.33 -14.14 -3.47
C GLN A 82 -13.84 -13.06 -2.51
N ILE A 83 -14.65 -12.04 -2.25
CA ILE A 83 -14.34 -10.96 -1.32
C ILE A 83 -15.35 -11.03 -0.18
N GLU A 84 -14.87 -11.00 1.05
CA GLU A 84 -15.70 -10.96 2.26
C GLU A 84 -15.28 -9.81 3.18
N ASP A 85 -16.26 -9.03 3.62
CA ASP A 85 -16.08 -7.93 4.57
C ASP A 85 -16.19 -8.46 6.01
N GLY A 86 -15.46 -7.82 6.92
CA GLY A 86 -15.51 -8.15 8.34
C GLY A 86 -14.65 -9.36 8.72
N TYR A 87 -13.68 -9.71 7.88
CA TYR A 87 -12.80 -10.85 8.09
C TYR A 87 -11.36 -10.56 7.68
N SER A 88 -10.43 -11.14 8.44
CA SER A 88 -9.00 -11.17 8.17
C SER A 88 -8.51 -12.61 8.02
N TYR A 89 -7.64 -12.88 7.06
CA TYR A 89 -6.87 -14.12 6.98
C TYR A 89 -5.51 -13.97 7.67
N PRO A 90 -5.27 -14.46 8.90
CA PRO A 90 -3.95 -14.41 9.53
C PRO A 90 -2.95 -15.38 8.90
N GLY A 91 -1.67 -14.98 8.90
CA GLY A 91 -0.57 -15.78 8.40
C GLY A 91 -0.52 -15.83 6.87
N ASN A 92 0.30 -16.75 6.36
CA ASN A 92 0.59 -16.93 4.94
C ASN A 92 1.09 -15.67 4.20
N ASP A 93 1.65 -14.71 4.92
CA ASP A 93 2.05 -13.41 4.38
C ASP A 93 3.27 -13.53 3.46
N LEU A 94 3.09 -13.12 2.20
CA LEU A 94 4.18 -12.93 1.23
C LEU A 94 4.83 -11.57 1.41
N ARG A 95 3.99 -10.53 1.53
CA ARG A 95 4.39 -9.14 1.69
C ARG A 95 3.22 -8.32 2.22
N ARG A 96 3.52 -7.33 3.06
CA ARG A 96 2.61 -6.25 3.42
C ARG A 96 2.91 -5.01 2.58
N THR A 97 1.89 -4.41 1.99
CA THR A 97 1.99 -3.17 1.20
C THR A 97 0.92 -2.18 1.62
N ASN A 98 1.12 -0.89 1.33
CA ASN A 98 0.04 0.09 1.44
C ASN A 98 -0.88 -0.04 0.23
N ALA A 99 -2.19 0.10 0.45
CA ALA A 99 -3.20 0.10 -0.60
C ALA A 99 -4.28 1.11 -0.23
N SER A 100 -4.67 1.98 -1.16
CA SER A 100 -5.70 3.01 -0.89
C SER A 100 -7.12 2.45 -0.78
N SER A 101 -7.33 1.20 -1.17
CA SER A 101 -8.64 0.54 -1.22
C SER A 101 -8.50 -0.98 -1.30
N THR A 102 -9.57 -1.69 -0.99
CA THR A 102 -9.69 -3.15 -1.20
C THR A 102 -9.38 -3.53 -2.65
N SER A 103 -9.87 -2.77 -3.64
CA SER A 103 -9.63 -3.03 -5.06
C SER A 103 -8.15 -2.84 -5.45
N ALA A 104 -7.45 -1.88 -4.84
CA ALA A 104 -6.01 -1.74 -5.01
C ALA A 104 -5.25 -2.93 -4.39
N CYS A 105 -5.69 -3.42 -3.23
CA CYS A 105 -5.11 -4.59 -2.58
C CYS A 105 -5.29 -5.87 -3.40
N LEU A 106 -6.49 -6.08 -3.97
CA LEU A 106 -6.76 -7.20 -4.88
C LEU A 106 -5.85 -7.16 -6.11
N ARG A 107 -5.71 -6.00 -6.77
CA ARG A 107 -4.82 -5.85 -7.93
C ARG A 107 -3.37 -6.14 -7.56
N ALA A 108 -2.89 -5.60 -6.44
CA ALA A 108 -1.54 -5.89 -5.96
C ALA A 108 -1.31 -7.39 -5.71
N CYS A 109 -2.34 -8.14 -5.29
CA CYS A 109 -2.27 -9.59 -5.19
C CYS A 109 -2.19 -10.23 -6.58
N GLN A 110 -3.07 -9.87 -7.51
CA GLN A 110 -3.06 -10.39 -8.89
C GLN A 110 -1.72 -10.14 -9.62
N ASP A 111 -1.08 -9.01 -9.34
CA ASP A 111 0.21 -8.64 -9.92
C ASP A 111 1.41 -9.32 -9.20
N THR A 112 1.19 -9.94 -8.04
CA THR A 112 2.23 -10.59 -7.25
C THR A 112 2.22 -12.10 -7.44
N HIS A 113 3.25 -12.62 -8.09
CA HIS A 113 3.40 -14.06 -8.29
C HIS A 113 3.30 -14.85 -6.98
N GLY A 114 2.43 -15.86 -6.98
CA GLY A 114 2.17 -16.73 -5.83
C GLY A 114 1.22 -16.15 -4.79
N CYS A 115 0.67 -14.94 -4.99
CA CYS A 115 -0.40 -14.41 -4.17
C CYS A 115 -1.73 -15.05 -4.55
N LEU A 116 -2.33 -15.73 -3.58
CA LEU A 116 -3.55 -16.51 -3.74
C LEU A 116 -4.73 -15.86 -3.00
N ALA A 117 -4.46 -15.04 -1.99
CA ALA A 117 -5.47 -14.29 -1.25
C ALA A 117 -4.91 -12.98 -0.70
N PHE A 118 -5.76 -12.13 -0.14
CA PHE A 118 -5.35 -10.89 0.51
C PHE A 118 -6.19 -10.60 1.75
N SER A 119 -5.65 -9.81 2.69
CA SER A 119 -6.40 -9.15 3.78
C SER A 119 -6.11 -7.65 3.75
N TYR A 120 -7.16 -6.83 3.62
CA TYR A 120 -7.07 -5.37 3.59
C TYR A 120 -7.60 -4.76 4.90
N GLU A 121 -6.74 -4.09 5.64
CA GLU A 121 -7.10 -3.38 6.87
C GLU A 121 -7.54 -1.94 6.55
N LYS A 122 -8.83 -1.65 6.74
CA LYS A 122 -9.49 -0.39 6.34
C LYS A 122 -8.89 0.84 7.00
N LEU A 123 -8.55 0.75 8.30
CA LEU A 123 -8.06 1.90 9.08
C LEU A 123 -6.61 2.27 8.76
N LYS A 124 -5.76 1.25 8.60
CA LYS A 124 -4.34 1.45 8.31
C LYS A 124 -4.05 1.56 6.82
N GLN A 125 -5.03 1.22 5.98
CA GLN A 125 -4.87 1.13 4.53
C GLN A 125 -3.72 0.20 4.13
N THR A 126 -3.55 -0.89 4.90
CA THR A 126 -2.52 -1.90 4.67
C THR A 126 -3.13 -3.15 4.05
N CYS A 127 -2.35 -3.78 3.19
CA CYS A 127 -2.72 -4.93 2.40
C CYS A 127 -1.71 -6.05 2.64
N ASP A 128 -2.18 -7.15 3.21
CA ASP A 128 -1.41 -8.36 3.39
C ASP A 128 -1.66 -9.30 2.22
N LEU A 129 -0.63 -9.53 1.41
CA LEU A 129 -0.67 -10.48 0.30
C LEU A 129 -0.40 -11.88 0.84
N LYS A 130 -1.30 -12.83 0.57
CA LYS A 130 -1.29 -14.18 1.14
C LYS A 130 -0.93 -15.21 0.09
N GLY A 131 0.02 -16.08 0.40
CA GLY A 131 0.38 -17.24 -0.42
C GLY A 131 -0.13 -18.55 0.15
N SER A 132 0.51 -19.65 -0.24
CA SER A 132 0.21 -21.02 0.21
C SER A 132 1.13 -21.55 1.32
N LYS A 133 1.95 -20.68 1.91
CA LYS A 133 2.95 -21.05 2.93
C LYS A 133 2.85 -20.15 4.15
N PRO A 134 3.00 -20.67 5.38
CA PRO A 134 3.38 -22.04 5.70
C PRO A 134 2.25 -23.07 5.57
N ARG A 135 1.01 -22.65 5.31
CA ARG A 135 -0.15 -23.55 5.24
C ARG A 135 -0.91 -23.35 3.93
N PHE A 136 -1.40 -24.46 3.37
CA PHE A 136 -2.37 -24.45 2.25
C PHE A 136 -3.80 -24.12 2.73
N THR A 137 -3.97 -23.85 4.02
CA THR A 137 -5.25 -23.42 4.60
C THR A 137 -5.16 -21.94 4.97
N LEU A 138 -6.24 -21.21 4.70
CA LEU A 138 -6.45 -19.86 5.19
C LEU A 138 -7.39 -19.93 6.38
N THR A 139 -6.88 -19.61 7.56
CA THR A 139 -7.75 -19.38 8.71
C THR A 139 -8.53 -18.09 8.47
N ARG A 140 -9.83 -18.09 8.76
CA ARG A 140 -10.69 -16.90 8.67
C ARG A 140 -11.07 -16.42 10.07
N VAL A 141 -10.69 -15.19 10.41
CA VAL A 141 -11.00 -14.57 11.70
C VAL A 141 -11.87 -13.33 11.50
N ARG A 142 -12.92 -13.17 12.31
CA ARG A 142 -13.76 -11.96 12.31
C ARG A 142 -12.92 -10.74 12.68
N ASP A 143 -12.96 -9.73 11.83
CA ASP A 143 -12.36 -8.42 12.04
C ASP A 143 -13.14 -7.40 11.20
N GLU A 144 -14.02 -6.62 11.84
CA GLU A 144 -14.91 -5.64 11.19
C GLU A 144 -14.14 -4.56 10.41
N ASN A 145 -12.88 -4.34 10.77
CA ASN A 145 -11.99 -3.40 10.11
C ASN A 145 -11.20 -4.02 8.96
N SER A 146 -11.45 -5.27 8.61
CA SER A 146 -10.76 -5.98 7.54
C SER A 146 -11.69 -6.41 6.41
N VAL A 147 -11.17 -6.41 5.18
CA VAL A 147 -11.80 -7.02 4.00
C VAL A 147 -10.81 -8.01 3.42
N SER A 148 -11.18 -9.28 3.35
CA SER A 148 -10.31 -10.32 2.80
C SER A 148 -10.88 -10.88 1.52
N GLY A 149 -10.02 -11.50 0.72
CA GLY A 149 -10.51 -12.22 -0.43
C GLY A 149 -9.53 -13.20 -1.00
N VAL A 150 -10.07 -14.21 -1.69
CA VAL A 150 -9.32 -15.24 -2.40
C VAL A 150 -9.40 -14.96 -3.89
N THR A 151 -8.24 -14.86 -4.53
CA THR A 151 -8.12 -14.70 -5.99
C THR A 151 -8.66 -15.93 -6.71
N GLY A 152 -8.86 -15.83 -8.04
CA GLY A 152 -9.26 -16.97 -8.86
C GLY A 152 -8.36 -18.19 -8.64
N GLU A 153 -7.05 -17.99 -8.75
CA GLU A 153 -6.03 -19.04 -8.55
C GLU A 153 -6.05 -19.60 -7.12
N GLY A 154 -6.30 -18.76 -6.12
CA GLY A 154 -6.37 -19.20 -4.73
C GLY A 154 -7.55 -20.11 -4.42
N LYS A 155 -8.68 -20.00 -5.14
CA LYS A 155 -9.87 -20.80 -4.83
C LYS A 155 -9.68 -22.29 -5.04
N ASP A 156 -8.83 -22.66 -6.00
CA ASP A 156 -8.58 -24.07 -6.34
C ASP A 156 -7.46 -24.68 -5.47
N VAL A 157 -6.70 -23.84 -4.77
CA VAL A 157 -5.49 -24.24 -4.02
C VAL A 157 -5.68 -24.13 -2.52
N LEU A 158 -6.47 -23.16 -2.05
CA LEU A 158 -6.60 -22.82 -0.63
C LEU A 158 -7.95 -23.25 -0.06
N THR A 159 -7.89 -23.88 1.10
CA THR A 159 -9.08 -24.18 1.90
C THR A 159 -9.25 -23.10 2.97
N ILE A 160 -10.41 -22.44 2.99
CA ILE A 160 -10.77 -21.50 4.06
C ILE A 160 -11.35 -22.28 5.24
N MET A 161 -10.81 -22.06 6.45
CA MET A 161 -11.24 -22.69 7.71
C MET A 161 -11.64 -21.62 8.72
#